data_AF-A0A7Y2WY06-F1
#
_entry.id   AF-A0A7Y2WY06-F1
#
_cell.length_a   1.000
_cell.length_b   1.000
_cell.length_c   1.000
_cell.angle_alpha   90.00
_cell.angle_beta   90.00
_cell.angle_gamma   90.00
#
_symmetry.space_group_name_H-M   'P 1'
#
loop_
_entity.id
_entity.type
_entity.pdbx_description
1 polymer ?
#
loop_
_entity_poly.entity_id
_entity_poly.type
_entity_poly.pdbx_seq_one_letter_code
_entity_poly.pdbx_strand_id
1 'polypeptide(L)'
;MTSGGLRGWFAALSPRDRAIYLGLLALLVFIVGIYMVAGMNLLRDNGFMGGSPGDPGSPVATTSTSRPLGDLATSTPTLTDTSVPPTLTDTSVPPTLTDTSVPPTLTDTSVPPPPPTLTDTSVPPPPPTLTNTASPLAPIETETPTIEPTIEPTIEPTAEPTTAEPTTAEPTAAEPTAEPTIESTAEPPPGTPTQVPEPARTPDPQPPPEGQQTQQRLTLYFTDATDTLFVSVARLSTVVDKQVALATINDLIAGPQQSGLKRLIPPDARLITVRRDGGRLIANFDRRPAWPGDDRGLYVIALSLTELSGVHEVQIQVNSTDIGVGGGSGPIARRTLNPDNPSGLSERFDSGTRFLPLYFLSNGLWVRITRLIPRTDNVAMATLNALLDGPGSYGDRIYSAIPSGTQARGLNGDGQRVVVDLTQPFLSAFNKQAAVDAIVYSLTELRDSSGARLYTRVEFLVEGRKLSDYWGATFDRQFTRKALNPE
;
A
#
# COMPACT_ATOMS: atom_id res chain seq x y z
N MET A 1 -2.33 62.83 6.27
CA MET A 1 -1.14 62.03 6.61
C MET A 1 -1.45 60.58 6.26
N THR A 2 -0.81 59.83 5.38
CA THR A 2 0.15 60.02 4.28
C THR A 2 -0.02 58.73 3.46
N SER A 3 -0.05 58.85 2.14
CA SER A 3 -0.29 57.79 1.17
C SER A 3 0.78 56.68 1.27
N GLY A 4 0.44 55.57 1.93
CA GLY A 4 1.32 54.41 2.10
C GLY A 4 1.34 53.52 0.86
N GLY A 5 2.04 53.93 -0.20
CA GLY A 5 2.32 53.06 -1.35
C GLY A 5 3.41 52.02 -1.05
N LEU A 6 3.59 51.04 -1.94
CA LEU A 6 4.60 49.97 -1.85
C LEU A 6 6.02 50.46 -1.50
N ARG A 7 6.36 51.69 -1.92
CA ARG A 7 7.64 52.33 -1.58
C ARG A 7 7.75 52.75 -0.11
N GLY A 8 6.64 53.17 0.51
CA GLY A 8 6.57 53.51 1.93
C GLY A 8 6.64 52.28 2.83
N TRP A 9 6.01 51.18 2.40
CA TRP A 9 6.11 49.88 3.07
C TRP A 9 7.55 49.34 3.04
N PHE A 10 8.22 49.38 1.89
CA PHE A 10 9.60 48.94 1.78
C PHE A 10 10.58 49.79 2.62
N ALA A 11 10.32 51.10 2.71
CA ALA A 11 11.10 52.02 3.55
C ALA A 11 10.83 51.86 5.06
N ALA A 12 9.79 51.12 5.48
CA ALA A 12 9.52 50.79 6.88
C ALA A 12 10.21 49.49 7.34
N LEU A 13 10.73 48.68 6.41
CA LEU A 13 11.42 47.42 6.72
C LEU A 13 12.83 47.65 7.27
N SER A 14 13.30 46.72 8.11
CA SER A 14 14.67 46.73 8.61
C SER A 14 15.70 46.54 7.47
N PRO A 15 16.95 46.99 7.62
CA PRO A 15 17.98 46.81 6.58
C PRO A 15 18.21 45.35 6.19
N ARG A 16 18.08 44.43 7.16
CA ARG A 16 18.20 42.98 6.94
C ARG A 16 17.05 42.46 6.08
N ASP A 17 15.83 42.88 6.38
CA ASP A 17 14.65 42.44 5.64
C ASP A 17 14.67 42.98 4.21
N ARG A 18 15.11 44.23 4.00
CA ARG A 18 15.30 44.78 2.65
C ARG A 18 16.30 43.97 1.83
N ALA A 19 17.40 43.52 2.43
CA ALA A 19 18.38 42.67 1.75
C ALA A 19 17.78 41.32 1.35
N ILE A 20 16.95 40.73 2.23
CA ILE A 20 16.24 39.47 1.94
C ILE A 20 15.26 39.67 0.78
N TYR A 21 14.44 40.72 0.80
CA TYR A 21 13.48 40.99 -0.28
C TYR A 21 14.16 41.31 -1.61
N LEU A 22 15.28 42.04 -1.60
CA LEU A 22 16.07 42.26 -2.82
C LEU A 22 16.69 40.96 -3.34
N GLY A 23 17.14 40.07 -2.45
CA GLY A 23 17.62 38.74 -2.82
C GLY A 23 16.54 37.88 -3.45
N LEU A 24 15.33 37.87 -2.88
CA LEU A 24 14.19 37.15 -3.43
C LEU A 24 13.74 37.71 -4.79
N LEU A 25 13.74 39.03 -4.96
CA LEU A 25 13.43 39.67 -6.23
C LEU A 25 14.47 39.32 -7.31
N ALA A 26 15.76 39.34 -6.95
CA ALA A 26 16.84 38.95 -7.87
C ALA A 26 16.73 37.49 -8.29
N LEU A 27 16.41 36.59 -7.35
CA LEU A 27 16.17 35.18 -7.63
C LEU A 27 14.96 34.98 -8.56
N LEU A 28 13.88 35.72 -8.35
CA LEU A 28 12.69 35.66 -9.21
C LEU A 28 13.03 36.10 -10.65
N VAL A 29 13.74 37.21 -10.82
CA VAL A 29 14.17 37.70 -12.15
C VAL A 29 15.09 36.68 -12.82
N PHE A 30 15.98 36.04 -12.06
CA PHE A 30 16.87 34.99 -12.58
C PHE A 30 16.08 33.77 -13.08
N ILE A 31 15.11 33.29 -12.32
CA ILE A 31 14.25 32.17 -12.71
C ILE A 31 13.48 32.51 -14.00
N VAL A 32 12.85 33.70 -14.05
CA VAL A 32 12.13 34.16 -15.24
C VAL A 32 13.05 34.22 -16.46
N GLY A 33 14.30 34.69 -16.30
CA GLY A 33 15.30 34.70 -17.35
C GLY A 33 15.62 33.31 -17.91
N ILE A 34 15.80 32.31 -17.05
CA ILE A 34 16.03 30.91 -17.46
C ILE A 34 14.85 30.41 -18.30
N TYR A 35 13.61 30.62 -17.85
CA TYR A 35 12.43 30.16 -18.57
C TYR A 35 12.22 30.90 -19.90
N MET A 36 12.60 32.17 -19.99
CA MET A 36 12.52 32.93 -21.24
C MET A 36 13.49 32.39 -22.29
N VAL A 37 14.72 32.05 -21.88
CA VAL A 37 15.74 31.44 -22.77
C VAL A 37 15.31 30.02 -23.17
N ALA A 38 14.83 29.22 -22.23
CA ALA A 38 14.32 27.88 -22.50
C ALA A 38 13.11 27.91 -23.47
N GLY A 39 12.18 28.86 -23.28
CA GLY A 39 11.04 29.07 -24.16
C GLY A 39 11.45 29.51 -25.56
N MET A 40 12.43 30.41 -25.68
CA MET A 40 12.96 30.83 -26.99
C MET A 40 13.65 29.69 -27.74
N ASN A 41 14.39 28.81 -27.06
CA ASN A 41 14.99 27.64 -27.69
C ASN A 41 13.91 26.66 -28.19
N LEU A 42 12.83 26.47 -27.42
CA LEU A 42 11.71 25.63 -27.83
C LEU A 42 10.99 26.16 -29.09
N LEU A 43 10.84 27.48 -29.21
CA LEU A 43 10.26 28.11 -30.41
C LEU A 43 11.20 28.07 -31.63
N ARG A 44 12.52 27.96 -31.41
CA ARG A 44 13.52 27.88 -32.48
C ARG A 44 13.66 26.45 -33.03
N ASP A 45 13.46 25.45 -32.18
CA ASP A 45 13.57 24.04 -32.54
C ASP A 45 12.27 23.46 -33.10
N ASN A 46 11.10 24.04 -32.78
CA ASN A 46 9.80 23.67 -33.34
C ASN A 46 9.27 24.70 -34.35
N GLY A 47 9.98 24.86 -35.47
CA GLY A 47 9.58 25.69 -36.60
C GLY A 47 8.21 25.31 -37.17
N PHE A 48 7.18 26.08 -36.82
CA PHE A 48 5.85 26.05 -37.41
C PHE A 48 5.89 26.77 -38.77
N MET A 49 6.21 26.03 -39.85
CA MET A 49 5.84 26.32 -41.25
C MET A 49 6.46 25.28 -42.20
N GLY A 50 5.61 24.54 -42.93
CA GLY A 50 5.93 24.01 -44.26
C GLY A 50 6.80 22.76 -44.35
N GLY A 51 6.21 21.58 -44.12
CA GLY A 51 6.76 20.34 -44.64
C GLY A 51 6.63 20.27 -46.17
N SER A 52 7.74 20.04 -46.86
CA SER A 52 7.78 19.51 -48.22
C SER A 52 8.75 18.32 -48.25
N PRO A 53 8.37 17.14 -48.79
CA PRO A 53 9.24 15.97 -48.83
C PRO A 53 10.13 16.02 -50.08
N GLY A 54 11.45 16.06 -49.88
CA GLY A 54 12.41 16.06 -50.98
C GLY A 54 13.81 15.60 -50.54
N ASP A 55 14.08 14.34 -50.84
CA ASP A 55 15.37 13.74 -51.23
C ASP A 55 16.50 13.53 -50.18
N PRO A 56 17.07 12.31 -50.06
CA PRO A 56 18.15 12.00 -49.13
C PRO A 56 19.53 12.12 -49.80
N GLY A 57 20.31 13.12 -49.37
CA GLY A 57 21.74 13.24 -49.67
C GLY A 57 22.58 13.07 -48.41
N SER A 58 23.19 11.89 -48.24
CA SER A 58 24.27 11.66 -47.25
C SER A 58 25.55 12.42 -47.67
N PRO A 59 26.54 12.67 -46.78
CA PRO A 59 27.51 11.62 -46.43
C PRO A 59 28.17 11.77 -45.03
N VAL A 60 28.29 10.68 -44.27
CA VAL A 60 29.51 10.44 -43.47
C VAL A 60 29.86 8.95 -43.49
N ALA A 61 31.11 8.71 -43.85
CA ALA A 61 31.75 7.43 -44.09
C ALA A 61 31.89 6.57 -42.83
N THR A 62 31.77 5.26 -43.00
CA THR A 62 32.64 4.29 -42.32
C THR A 62 32.92 3.09 -43.24
N THR A 63 34.20 2.83 -43.36
CA THR A 63 34.89 1.67 -43.95
C THR A 63 34.24 0.32 -43.68
N SER A 64 34.11 -0.52 -44.71
CA SER A 64 34.70 -1.88 -44.75
C SER A 64 34.41 -2.61 -46.07
N THR A 65 35.50 -2.94 -46.77
CA THR A 65 35.83 -4.20 -47.46
C THR A 65 34.79 -4.93 -48.33
N SER A 66 35.23 -5.12 -49.57
CA SER A 66 34.68 -5.83 -50.72
C SER A 66 34.46 -7.35 -50.56
N ARG A 67 33.37 -7.87 -51.17
CA ARG A 67 33.38 -9.00 -52.15
C ARG A 67 32.00 -9.17 -52.82
N PRO A 68 31.90 -9.64 -54.10
CA PRO A 68 30.75 -9.34 -54.93
C PRO A 68 29.93 -10.54 -55.46
N LEU A 69 28.84 -10.19 -56.16
CA LEU A 69 28.15 -10.84 -57.29
C LEU A 69 27.16 -12.02 -57.09
N GLY A 70 26.05 -11.92 -57.84
CA GLY A 70 25.01 -12.92 -58.10
C GLY A 70 23.62 -12.25 -58.07
N ASP A 71 23.17 -11.50 -59.08
CA ASP A 71 22.71 -11.87 -60.43
C ASP A 71 21.31 -12.54 -60.46
N LEU A 72 20.56 -12.28 -61.55
CA LEU A 72 19.15 -12.57 -61.92
C LEU A 72 18.09 -11.53 -61.49
N ALA A 73 17.54 -10.72 -62.40
CA ALA A 73 16.49 -11.00 -63.41
C ALA A 73 15.08 -11.09 -62.75
N THR A 74 13.97 -10.53 -63.23
CA THR A 74 13.48 -10.23 -64.59
C THR A 74 12.23 -9.33 -64.48
N SER A 75 12.06 -8.41 -65.45
CA SER A 75 10.83 -7.90 -66.07
C SER A 75 9.51 -7.66 -65.29
N THR A 76 9.09 -6.39 -65.35
CA THR A 76 7.76 -5.81 -65.64
C THR A 76 6.59 -6.77 -65.98
N PRO A 77 5.36 -6.41 -65.58
CA PRO A 77 4.48 -5.81 -66.61
C PRO A 77 3.62 -4.61 -66.14
N THR A 78 3.35 -3.79 -67.14
CA THR A 78 2.36 -2.71 -67.27
C THR A 78 0.92 -3.17 -66.98
N LEU A 79 0.12 -2.34 -66.29
CA LEU A 79 -1.32 -2.22 -66.55
C LEU A 79 -1.82 -0.78 -66.36
N THR A 80 -2.87 -0.50 -67.12
CA THR A 80 -3.35 0.78 -67.65
C THR A 80 -4.45 1.39 -66.80
N ASP A 81 -4.42 2.73 -66.72
CA ASP A 81 -5.49 3.74 -66.65
C ASP A 81 -6.91 3.35 -66.19
N THR A 82 -7.46 4.08 -65.21
CA THR A 82 -8.84 4.63 -65.24
C THR A 82 -8.99 5.75 -64.20
N SER A 83 -9.20 6.96 -64.69
CA SER A 83 -9.55 8.18 -63.96
C SER A 83 -11.01 8.20 -63.47
N VAL A 84 -11.25 8.61 -62.22
CA VAL A 84 -12.52 9.23 -61.78
C VAL A 84 -12.20 10.30 -60.70
N PRO A 85 -12.57 11.58 -60.87
CA PRO A 85 -12.39 12.61 -59.84
C PRO A 85 -13.59 12.68 -58.88
N PRO A 86 -13.40 12.95 -57.57
CA PRO A 86 -14.50 13.18 -56.65
C PRO A 86 -15.05 14.62 -56.73
N THR A 87 -16.38 14.72 -56.79
CA THR A 87 -17.17 15.95 -56.67
C THR A 87 -17.18 16.43 -55.22
N LEU A 88 -16.84 17.71 -55.00
CA LEU A 88 -17.01 18.40 -53.72
C LEU A 88 -18.43 18.98 -53.65
N THR A 89 -19.23 18.55 -52.66
CA THR A 89 -20.50 19.17 -52.31
C THR A 89 -20.32 19.94 -51.01
N ASP A 90 -20.30 21.27 -51.14
CA ASP A 90 -20.32 22.23 -50.05
C ASP A 90 -21.78 22.39 -49.57
N THR A 91 -22.06 22.14 -48.29
CA THR A 91 -23.38 22.36 -47.68
C THR A 91 -23.21 23.29 -46.50
N SER A 92 -23.29 24.59 -46.78
CA SER A 92 -23.44 25.65 -45.79
C SER A 92 -24.91 25.77 -45.38
N VAL A 93 -25.25 25.35 -44.17
CA VAL A 93 -26.57 25.60 -43.56
C VAL A 93 -26.43 26.81 -42.61
N PRO A 94 -27.22 27.88 -42.78
CA PRO A 94 -27.24 29.01 -41.84
C PRO A 94 -28.08 28.69 -40.58
N PRO A 95 -27.72 29.19 -39.38
CA PRO A 95 -28.56 29.02 -38.20
C PRO A 95 -29.80 29.92 -38.27
N THR A 96 -30.97 29.31 -38.13
CA THR A 96 -32.24 30.02 -37.93
C THR A 96 -32.39 30.32 -36.43
N LEU A 97 -32.47 31.60 -36.07
CA LEU A 97 -32.85 32.04 -34.73
C LEU A 97 -34.38 31.97 -34.62
N THR A 98 -34.88 31.02 -33.84
CA THR A 98 -36.30 30.97 -33.45
C THR A 98 -36.43 31.60 -32.07
N ASP A 99 -36.96 32.82 -32.05
CA ASP A 99 -37.46 33.50 -30.86
C ASP A 99 -38.78 32.84 -30.44
N THR A 100 -38.83 32.28 -29.23
CA THR A 100 -40.06 31.78 -28.61
C THR A 100 -40.15 32.38 -27.23
N SER A 101 -40.84 33.51 -27.16
CA SER A 101 -41.29 34.15 -25.93
C SER A 101 -42.44 33.33 -25.32
N VAL A 102 -42.18 32.70 -24.19
CA VAL A 102 -43.22 32.11 -23.32
C VAL A 102 -43.39 33.04 -22.11
N PRO A 103 -44.59 33.56 -21.82
CA PRO A 103 -44.81 34.41 -20.66
C PRO A 103 -44.79 33.58 -19.36
N PRO A 104 -44.23 34.09 -18.24
CA PRO A 104 -44.32 33.40 -16.96
C PRO A 104 -45.74 33.52 -16.38
N THR A 105 -46.39 32.38 -16.15
CA THR A 105 -47.59 32.27 -15.33
C THR A 105 -47.20 32.38 -13.86
N LEU A 106 -47.56 33.49 -13.22
CA LEU A 106 -47.50 33.66 -11.77
C LEU A 106 -48.60 32.80 -11.12
N THR A 107 -48.20 31.71 -10.47
CA THR A 107 -49.09 30.98 -9.55
C THR A 107 -48.78 31.47 -8.14
N ASP A 108 -49.70 32.25 -7.59
CA ASP A 108 -49.72 32.72 -6.22
C ASP A 108 -50.08 31.53 -5.31
N THR A 109 -49.12 31.06 -4.52
CA THR A 109 -49.37 30.09 -3.44
C THR A 109 -48.86 30.70 -2.15
N SER A 110 -49.78 31.33 -1.43
CA SER A 110 -49.60 31.86 -0.09
C SER A 110 -49.47 30.72 0.92
N VAL A 111 -48.23 30.44 1.33
CA VAL A 111 -47.94 29.63 2.53
C VAL A 111 -47.61 30.59 3.67
N PRO A 112 -48.32 30.54 4.82
CA PRO A 112 -48.05 31.43 5.94
C PRO A 112 -46.72 31.06 6.63
N PRO A 113 -45.97 32.04 7.17
CA PRO A 113 -44.72 31.79 7.88
C PRO A 113 -44.95 31.09 9.23
N PRO A 114 -44.02 30.22 9.69
CA PRO A 114 -44.09 29.63 11.02
C PRO A 114 -43.84 30.68 12.13
N PRO A 115 -44.38 30.46 13.34
CA PRO A 115 -44.25 31.39 14.47
C PRO A 115 -42.80 31.51 14.97
N PRO A 116 -42.41 32.66 15.56
CA PRO A 116 -41.05 32.85 16.07
C PRO A 116 -40.79 31.96 17.29
N THR A 117 -39.77 31.13 17.21
CA THR A 117 -39.23 30.38 18.36
C THR A 117 -38.19 31.26 19.05
N LEU A 118 -38.54 31.77 20.24
CA LEU A 118 -37.60 32.47 21.12
C LEU A 118 -36.57 31.45 21.65
N THR A 119 -35.34 31.55 21.17
CA THR A 119 -34.22 30.78 21.72
C THR A 119 -33.43 31.69 22.65
N ASP A 120 -33.60 31.47 23.94
CA ASP A 120 -32.86 32.14 25.02
C ASP A 120 -31.39 31.72 24.95
N THR A 121 -30.51 32.63 24.53
CA THR A 121 -29.06 32.39 24.46
C THR A 121 -28.42 32.97 25.72
N SER A 122 -28.40 32.20 26.81
CA SER A 122 -27.59 32.53 27.98
C SER A 122 -26.12 32.18 27.70
N VAL A 123 -25.32 33.20 27.39
CA VAL A 123 -23.86 33.10 27.30
C VAL A 123 -23.28 33.06 28.73
N PRO A 124 -22.51 32.03 29.13
CA PRO A 124 -21.79 32.04 30.40
C PRO A 124 -20.57 32.98 30.33
N PRO A 125 -20.25 33.74 31.40
CA PRO A 125 -19.07 34.61 31.42
C PRO A 125 -17.76 33.81 31.53
N PRO A 126 -16.63 34.35 31.04
CA PRO A 126 -15.33 33.69 31.11
C PRO A 126 -14.79 33.61 32.55
N PRO A 127 -14.00 32.58 32.88
CA PRO A 127 -13.42 32.40 34.21
C PRO A 127 -12.37 33.47 34.53
N PRO A 128 -12.20 33.86 35.82
CA PRO A 128 -11.25 34.88 36.22
C PRO A 128 -9.80 34.39 36.16
N THR A 129 -8.94 35.23 35.57
CA THR A 129 -7.49 35.11 35.59
C THR A 129 -6.97 35.37 37.01
N LEU A 130 -6.41 34.35 37.67
CA LEU A 130 -5.71 34.52 38.94
C LEU A 130 -4.21 34.69 38.69
N THR A 131 -3.76 35.94 38.78
CA THR A 131 -2.36 36.32 38.93
C THR A 131 -1.94 35.98 40.35
N ASN A 132 -0.99 35.06 40.54
CA ASN A 132 -0.43 34.79 41.86
C ASN A 132 1.07 35.11 41.91
N THR A 133 1.36 36.11 42.72
CA THR A 133 2.65 36.68 43.08
C THR A 133 3.37 35.74 44.05
N ALA A 134 4.68 35.54 43.83
CA ALA A 134 5.54 34.77 44.72
C ALA A 134 5.98 35.57 45.96
N SER A 135 5.88 34.98 47.16
CA SER A 135 6.81 35.16 48.29
C SER A 135 6.55 34.15 49.43
N PRO A 136 7.54 33.85 50.30
CA PRO A 136 7.77 32.47 50.79
C PRO A 136 7.84 32.28 52.33
N LEU A 137 8.10 31.01 52.73
CA LEU A 137 8.34 30.43 54.09
C LEU A 137 7.08 30.28 55.00
N ALA A 138 6.84 29.20 55.75
CA ALA A 138 7.70 28.25 56.46
C ALA A 138 6.98 26.87 56.71
N PRO A 139 7.66 25.83 57.25
CA PRO A 139 7.28 24.41 57.10
C PRO A 139 6.67 23.80 58.36
N ILE A 140 5.63 22.95 58.25
CA ILE A 140 5.34 21.98 59.32
C ILE A 140 4.54 20.74 58.86
N GLU A 141 5.05 19.60 59.35
CA GLU A 141 4.46 18.31 59.73
C GLU A 141 4.01 17.27 58.69
N THR A 142 4.76 16.17 58.75
CA THR A 142 4.53 14.84 58.19
C THR A 142 3.46 14.13 58.99
N GLU A 143 2.28 13.91 58.40
CA GLU A 143 1.29 12.96 58.89
C GLU A 143 0.93 12.00 57.74
N THR A 144 1.27 10.73 57.93
CA THR A 144 0.94 9.59 57.08
C THR A 144 -0.55 9.26 57.16
N PRO A 145 -1.30 9.14 56.04
CA PRO A 145 -2.65 8.60 56.10
C PRO A 145 -2.65 7.07 56.01
N THR A 146 -3.08 6.44 57.10
CA THR A 146 -3.63 5.09 57.19
C THR A 146 -4.85 4.95 56.27
N ILE A 147 -4.86 3.93 55.40
CA ILE A 147 -6.02 3.60 54.56
C ILE A 147 -6.73 2.40 55.21
N GLU A 148 -7.96 2.62 55.68
CA GLU A 148 -8.95 1.56 55.95
C GLU A 148 -9.62 1.11 54.64
N PRO A 149 -9.79 -0.20 54.38
CA PRO A 149 -10.64 -0.70 53.31
C PRO A 149 -12.05 -1.01 53.82
N THR A 150 -13.07 -0.40 53.20
CA THR A 150 -14.49 -0.55 53.58
C THR A 150 -15.35 -0.86 52.35
N ILE A 151 -15.93 -2.07 52.39
CA ILE A 151 -17.13 -2.69 51.76
C ILE A 151 -17.11 -3.27 50.33
N GLU A 152 -17.41 -4.58 50.30
CA GLU A 152 -17.85 -5.44 49.18
C GLU A 152 -19.30 -5.15 48.71
N PRO A 153 -19.67 -5.62 47.51
CA PRO A 153 -21.01 -6.15 47.31
C PRO A 153 -21.02 -7.66 47.01
N THR A 154 -21.73 -8.38 47.89
CA THR A 154 -22.19 -9.77 47.79
C THR A 154 -23.13 -9.97 46.59
N ILE A 155 -22.85 -10.97 45.77
CA ILE A 155 -23.84 -11.62 44.89
C ILE A 155 -23.65 -13.13 44.99
N GLU A 156 -24.69 -13.83 45.45
CA GLU A 156 -24.74 -15.29 45.64
C GLU A 156 -24.77 -16.05 44.30
N PRO A 157 -24.13 -17.23 44.19
CA PRO A 157 -24.49 -18.24 43.21
C PRO A 157 -25.18 -19.43 43.90
N THR A 158 -26.47 -19.62 43.61
CA THR A 158 -27.20 -20.87 43.92
C THR A 158 -27.10 -21.83 42.74
N ALA A 159 -26.67 -23.05 43.05
CA ALA A 159 -26.38 -24.15 42.14
C ALA A 159 -27.62 -25.01 41.83
N GLU A 160 -27.67 -25.56 40.61
CA GLU A 160 -28.21 -26.91 40.31
C GLU A 160 -27.51 -27.48 39.05
N PRO A 161 -26.89 -28.69 39.09
CA PRO A 161 -26.45 -29.39 37.90
C PRO A 161 -27.50 -30.44 37.47
N THR A 162 -28.07 -30.26 36.28
CA THR A 162 -28.91 -31.27 35.61
C THR A 162 -28.04 -32.26 34.84
N THR A 163 -28.10 -33.51 35.27
CA THR A 163 -27.61 -34.71 34.61
C THR A 163 -28.33 -34.92 33.26
N ALA A 164 -27.57 -35.08 32.18
CA ALA A 164 -28.07 -35.62 30.92
C ALA A 164 -27.17 -36.78 30.47
N GLU A 165 -27.81 -37.93 30.28
CA GLU A 165 -27.25 -39.23 29.87
C GLU A 165 -26.69 -39.19 28.43
N PRO A 166 -25.61 -39.92 28.11
CA PRO A 166 -25.31 -40.29 26.73
C PRO A 166 -26.04 -41.58 26.36
N THR A 167 -26.95 -41.45 25.40
CA THR A 167 -27.69 -42.53 24.74
C THR A 167 -26.77 -43.51 24.00
N THR A 168 -27.02 -44.78 24.29
CA THR A 168 -26.63 -46.02 23.62
C THR A 168 -26.75 -45.99 22.10
N ALA A 169 -25.72 -46.46 21.40
CA ALA A 169 -25.85 -47.03 20.06
C ALA A 169 -25.17 -48.41 20.03
N GLU A 170 -25.96 -49.43 19.69
CA GLU A 170 -25.55 -50.82 19.41
C GLU A 170 -24.43 -50.90 18.37
N PRO A 171 -23.68 -52.01 18.41
CA PRO A 171 -23.70 -52.87 17.23
C PRO A 171 -24.12 -54.29 17.57
N THR A 172 -25.17 -54.74 16.87
CA THR A 172 -25.63 -56.12 16.78
C THR A 172 -24.55 -57.03 16.18
N ALA A 173 -24.46 -58.23 16.76
CA ALA A 173 -23.57 -59.32 16.42
C ALA A 173 -23.86 -59.99 15.06
N ALA A 174 -22.79 -60.54 14.47
CA ALA A 174 -22.83 -61.75 13.66
C ALA A 174 -21.56 -62.58 13.94
N GLU A 175 -21.76 -63.76 14.55
CA GLU A 175 -20.80 -64.87 14.75
C GLU A 175 -20.80 -65.82 13.51
N PRO A 176 -20.07 -66.97 13.47
CA PRO A 176 -18.68 -67.28 13.88
C PRO A 176 -17.95 -68.18 12.81
N THR A 177 -16.73 -68.68 13.11
CA THR A 177 -16.27 -70.10 12.88
C THR A 177 -14.85 -70.29 12.29
N ALA A 178 -14.02 -71.02 13.08
CA ALA A 178 -12.84 -71.89 12.79
C ALA A 178 -11.58 -71.30 12.12
N GLU A 179 -10.34 -71.64 12.48
CA GLU A 179 -9.75 -72.89 13.00
C GLU A 179 -8.58 -72.63 13.99
N PRO A 180 -8.26 -73.57 14.90
CA PRO A 180 -6.99 -73.63 15.62
C PRO A 180 -6.05 -74.66 14.97
N THR A 181 -4.74 -74.42 14.96
CA THR A 181 -3.76 -75.52 14.86
C THR A 181 -2.60 -75.27 15.81
N ILE A 182 -2.42 -76.28 16.65
CA ILE A 182 -1.42 -76.45 17.69
C ILE A 182 -0.22 -77.13 17.04
N GLU A 183 1.00 -76.64 17.25
CA GLU A 183 2.17 -77.51 17.23
C GLU A 183 3.03 -77.31 18.48
N SER A 184 3.28 -78.45 19.12
CA SER A 184 3.97 -78.65 20.38
C SER A 184 5.40 -79.10 20.10
N THR A 185 6.33 -78.43 20.78
CA THR A 185 7.51 -78.96 21.49
C THR A 185 8.15 -80.27 21.00
N ALA A 186 9.43 -80.16 20.61
CA ALA A 186 10.45 -81.19 20.85
C ALA A 186 11.83 -80.54 21.10
N GLU A 187 12.49 -80.96 22.18
CA GLU A 187 13.84 -80.57 22.66
C GLU A 187 14.97 -81.41 21.99
N PRO A 188 16.29 -81.12 22.23
CA PRO A 188 17.38 -81.20 21.24
C PRO A 188 18.28 -82.46 21.40
N PRO A 189 19.32 -82.68 20.56
CA PRO A 189 20.72 -82.26 20.91
C PRO A 189 21.63 -82.05 19.63
N PRO A 190 22.99 -82.15 19.69
CA PRO A 190 23.95 -81.16 20.19
C PRO A 190 25.02 -80.72 19.15
N GLY A 191 25.58 -79.51 19.35
CA GLY A 191 26.96 -79.16 18.99
C GLY A 191 27.22 -78.62 17.58
N THR A 192 27.74 -77.38 17.49
CA THR A 192 28.69 -76.79 16.51
C THR A 192 28.78 -75.26 16.82
N PRO A 193 29.96 -74.62 16.76
CA PRO A 193 30.58 -73.91 17.88
C PRO A 193 30.19 -72.44 18.04
N THR A 194 30.49 -71.95 19.23
CA THR A 194 30.52 -70.56 19.70
C THR A 194 30.90 -69.55 18.61
N GLN A 195 29.94 -68.73 18.19
CA GLN A 195 30.25 -67.44 17.56
C GLN A 195 30.63 -66.45 18.67
N VAL A 196 31.79 -65.84 18.49
CA VAL A 196 32.31 -64.73 19.31
C VAL A 196 31.29 -63.58 19.26
N PRO A 197 30.94 -62.92 20.38
CA PRO A 197 30.05 -61.75 20.34
C PRO A 197 30.68 -60.65 19.49
N GLU A 198 29.94 -60.19 18.47
CA GLU A 198 30.24 -58.97 17.73
C GLU A 198 30.26 -57.80 18.73
N PRO A 199 31.31 -56.95 18.73
CA PRO A 199 31.37 -55.82 19.66
C PRO A 199 30.17 -54.91 19.43
N ALA A 200 29.51 -54.52 20.52
CA ALA A 200 28.35 -53.62 20.50
C ALA A 200 28.67 -52.40 19.65
N ARG A 201 27.98 -52.26 18.51
CA ARG A 201 28.00 -51.03 17.72
C ARG A 201 27.54 -49.89 18.62
N THR A 202 28.43 -48.95 18.86
CA THR A 202 28.07 -47.67 19.46
C THR A 202 27.01 -47.04 18.56
N PRO A 203 25.86 -46.58 19.07
CA PRO A 203 24.89 -45.86 18.25
C PRO A 203 25.61 -44.68 17.58
N ASP A 204 25.49 -44.59 16.25
CA ASP A 204 25.97 -43.42 15.52
C ASP A 204 25.45 -42.14 16.20
N PRO A 205 26.24 -41.05 16.26
CA PRO A 205 25.76 -39.78 16.76
C PRO A 205 24.48 -39.40 16.01
N GLN A 206 23.36 -39.40 16.71
CA GLN A 206 22.11 -38.88 16.15
C GLN A 206 22.39 -37.45 15.67
N PRO A 207 22.09 -37.11 14.41
CA PRO A 207 22.22 -35.73 13.95
C PRO A 207 21.49 -34.82 14.94
N PRO A 208 22.04 -33.61 15.24
CA PRO A 208 21.42 -32.68 16.18
C PRO A 208 19.93 -32.56 15.85
N PRO A 209 19.02 -32.52 16.85
CA PRO A 209 17.59 -32.38 16.57
C PRO A 209 17.40 -31.14 15.70
N GLU A 210 16.95 -31.36 14.46
CA GLU A 210 16.62 -30.27 13.55
C GLU A 210 15.49 -29.47 14.23
N GLY A 211 15.76 -28.20 14.51
CA GLY A 211 14.79 -27.29 15.13
C GLY A 211 13.46 -27.34 14.36
N GLN A 212 12.35 -27.06 15.04
CA GLN A 212 11.03 -27.16 14.42
C GLN A 212 10.93 -26.17 13.25
N GLN A 213 10.87 -26.70 12.02
CA GLN A 213 10.73 -25.90 10.81
C GLN A 213 9.27 -25.77 10.43
N THR A 214 8.86 -24.56 10.09
CA THR A 214 7.50 -24.24 9.62
C THR A 214 7.57 -23.34 8.40
N GLN A 215 6.67 -23.52 7.43
CA GLN A 215 6.54 -22.60 6.31
C GLN A 215 5.58 -21.47 6.69
N GLN A 216 6.06 -20.23 6.60
CA GLN A 216 5.26 -19.05 6.90
C GLN A 216 5.37 -18.03 5.77
N ARG A 217 4.25 -17.40 5.42
CA ARG A 217 4.23 -16.30 4.46
C ARG A 217 4.66 -15.00 5.14
N LEU A 218 5.76 -14.42 4.68
CA LEU A 218 6.33 -13.17 5.19
C LEU A 218 6.07 -12.02 4.20
N THR A 219 5.75 -10.84 4.73
CA THR A 219 5.67 -9.62 3.94
C THR A 219 7.03 -8.93 3.97
N LEU A 220 7.66 -8.78 2.81
CA LEU A 220 8.97 -8.16 2.67
C LEU A 220 8.86 -6.92 1.79
N TYR A 221 9.69 -5.92 2.04
CA TYR A 221 9.72 -4.68 1.27
C TYR A 221 11.01 -4.55 0.48
N PHE A 222 10.88 -4.26 -0.81
CA PHE A 222 11.96 -3.99 -1.75
C PHE A 222 11.71 -2.67 -2.48
N THR A 223 12.66 -2.23 -3.29
CA THR A 223 12.39 -1.14 -4.25
C THR A 223 11.99 -1.70 -5.61
N ASP A 224 11.25 -0.90 -6.36
CA ASP A 224 11.06 -1.12 -7.79
C ASP A 224 12.38 -0.94 -8.56
N ALA A 225 12.39 -1.30 -9.85
CA ALA A 225 13.57 -1.18 -10.70
C ALA A 225 14.13 0.25 -10.81
N THR A 226 13.33 1.29 -10.56
CA THR A 226 13.77 2.69 -10.59
C THR A 226 14.30 3.21 -9.24
N ASP A 227 14.25 2.39 -8.19
CA ASP A 227 14.60 2.79 -6.82
C ASP A 227 13.78 3.99 -6.32
N THR A 228 12.50 4.09 -6.70
CA THR A 228 11.64 5.21 -6.29
C THR A 228 10.41 4.80 -5.50
N LEU A 229 9.96 3.57 -5.64
CA LEU A 229 8.79 3.02 -4.98
C LEU A 229 9.17 1.84 -4.11
N PHE A 230 8.65 1.81 -2.89
CA PHE A 230 8.70 0.61 -2.07
C PHE A 230 7.60 -0.35 -2.49
N VAL A 231 7.95 -1.60 -2.73
CA VAL A 231 7.05 -2.66 -3.19
C VAL A 231 7.05 -3.78 -2.16
N SER A 232 5.86 -4.18 -1.71
CA SER A 232 5.70 -5.33 -0.82
C SER A 232 5.58 -6.62 -1.60
N VAL A 233 6.22 -7.67 -1.11
CA VAL A 233 6.10 -9.04 -1.64
C VAL A 233 5.66 -9.99 -0.54
N ALA A 234 5.01 -11.08 -0.94
CA ALA A 234 4.59 -12.13 -0.03
C ALA A 234 5.41 -13.40 -0.32
N ARG A 235 6.48 -13.61 0.45
CA ARG A 235 7.38 -14.75 0.28
C ARG A 235 6.97 -15.91 1.17
N LEU A 236 7.01 -17.13 0.67
CA LEU A 236 6.92 -18.33 1.52
C LEU A 236 8.31 -18.68 2.07
N SER A 237 8.45 -18.65 3.38
CA SER A 237 9.76 -18.74 4.05
C SER A 237 9.78 -19.81 5.12
N THR A 238 10.93 -20.47 5.25
CA THR A 238 11.17 -21.46 6.31
C THR A 238 11.53 -20.74 7.60
N VAL A 239 10.68 -20.88 8.62
CA VAL A 239 10.88 -20.37 9.97
C VAL A 239 11.30 -21.53 10.87
N VAL A 240 12.50 -21.43 11.44
CA VAL A 240 13.06 -22.38 12.39
C VAL A 240 12.79 -21.88 13.82
N ASP A 241 12.34 -22.77 14.70
CA ASP A 241 12.14 -22.51 16.14
C ASP A 241 11.31 -21.25 16.43
N LYS A 242 10.32 -20.97 15.58
CA LYS A 242 9.43 -19.80 15.65
C LYS A 242 10.16 -18.45 15.55
N GLN A 243 11.40 -18.43 15.06
CA GLN A 243 12.20 -17.21 14.90
C GLN A 243 11.81 -16.43 13.63
N VAL A 244 10.56 -15.93 13.60
CA VAL A 244 10.00 -15.23 12.43
C VAL A 244 10.83 -14.00 12.05
N ALA A 245 11.27 -13.21 13.03
CA ALA A 245 12.07 -12.01 12.78
C ALA A 245 13.45 -12.32 12.16
N LEU A 246 14.07 -13.45 12.55
CA LEU A 246 15.31 -13.93 11.95
C LEU A 246 15.08 -14.29 10.48
N ALA A 247 14.04 -15.06 10.19
CA ALA A 247 13.67 -15.44 8.82
C ALA A 247 13.38 -14.20 7.96
N THR A 248 12.62 -13.22 8.46
CA THR A 248 12.33 -11.96 7.75
C THR A 248 13.61 -11.21 7.36
N ILE A 249 14.56 -11.07 8.29
CA ILE A 249 15.82 -10.34 8.00
C ILE A 249 16.68 -11.12 7.01
N ASN A 250 16.80 -12.44 7.19
CA ASN A 250 17.56 -13.29 6.27
C ASN A 250 16.99 -13.24 4.85
N ASP A 251 15.67 -13.20 4.71
CA ASP A 251 15.02 -13.08 3.42
C ASP A 251 15.23 -11.72 2.74
N LEU A 252 15.24 -10.63 3.53
CA LEU A 252 15.61 -9.32 3.00
C LEU A 252 17.08 -9.29 2.55
N ILE A 253 17.98 -9.91 3.32
CA ILE A 253 19.40 -10.07 2.97
C ILE A 253 19.55 -10.97 1.73
N ALA A 254 18.70 -11.98 1.53
CA ALA A 254 18.67 -12.81 0.32
C ALA A 254 18.18 -12.04 -0.91
N GLY A 255 17.45 -10.94 -0.71
CA GLY A 255 16.97 -10.06 -1.77
C GLY A 255 15.75 -10.63 -2.50
N PRO A 256 15.15 -9.86 -3.43
CA PRO A 256 13.93 -10.29 -4.14
C PRO A 256 14.21 -11.46 -5.08
N GLN A 257 13.20 -12.29 -5.31
CA GLN A 257 13.29 -13.46 -6.21
C GLN A 257 12.67 -13.18 -7.59
N GLN A 258 11.78 -12.20 -7.67
CA GLN A 258 11.13 -11.80 -8.92
C GLN A 258 11.86 -10.63 -9.61
N SER A 259 11.77 -10.60 -10.95
CA SER A 259 12.27 -9.49 -11.75
C SER A 259 11.53 -8.19 -11.46
N GLY A 260 12.20 -7.05 -11.68
CA GLY A 260 11.60 -5.73 -11.50
C GLY A 260 11.69 -5.18 -10.07
N LEU A 261 12.29 -5.95 -9.15
CA LEU A 261 12.59 -5.53 -7.80
C LEU A 261 14.10 -5.44 -7.55
N LYS A 262 14.48 -4.54 -6.64
CA LYS A 262 15.86 -4.34 -6.21
C LYS A 262 16.00 -4.50 -4.70
N ARG A 263 17.13 -5.09 -4.30
CA ARG A 263 17.54 -5.16 -2.89
C ARG A 263 18.14 -3.83 -2.43
N LEU A 264 17.81 -3.45 -1.19
CA LEU A 264 18.42 -2.28 -0.52
C LEU A 264 19.36 -2.67 0.62
N ILE A 265 19.49 -3.97 0.91
CA ILE A 265 20.40 -4.50 1.91
C ILE A 265 21.59 -5.15 1.18
N PRO A 266 22.84 -4.81 1.54
CA PRO A 266 24.01 -5.48 1.01
C PRO A 266 23.97 -7.00 1.28
N PRO A 267 24.29 -7.86 0.28
CA PRO A 267 24.21 -9.33 0.43
C PRO A 267 25.22 -9.91 1.42
N ASP A 268 26.24 -9.14 1.75
CA ASP A 268 27.29 -9.46 2.71
C ASP A 268 26.97 -8.99 4.14
N ALA A 269 25.87 -8.26 4.34
CA ALA A 269 25.38 -7.92 5.68
C ALA A 269 24.89 -9.20 6.38
N ARG A 270 25.29 -9.39 7.64
CA ARG A 270 24.93 -10.56 8.44
C ARG A 270 24.29 -10.14 9.74
N LEU A 271 23.13 -10.70 10.03
CA LEU A 271 22.50 -10.58 11.33
C LEU A 271 23.28 -11.42 12.35
N ILE A 272 23.67 -10.79 13.45
CA ILE A 272 24.32 -11.44 14.61
C ILE A 272 23.24 -11.92 15.58
N THR A 273 22.33 -11.02 15.98
CA THR A 273 21.23 -11.34 16.89
C THR A 273 20.00 -10.52 16.56
N VAL A 274 18.82 -11.11 16.76
CA VAL A 274 17.57 -10.36 16.85
C VAL A 274 16.88 -10.72 18.16
N ARG A 275 16.46 -9.71 18.91
CA ARG A 275 15.72 -9.88 20.17
C ARG A 275 14.54 -8.93 20.24
N ARG A 276 13.55 -9.29 21.03
CA ARG A 276 12.35 -8.48 21.26
C ARG A 276 12.37 -7.90 22.65
N ASP A 277 12.04 -6.63 22.74
CA ASP A 277 11.83 -5.87 23.98
C ASP A 277 10.49 -5.15 23.88
N GLY A 278 9.44 -5.75 24.43
CA GLY A 278 8.06 -5.28 24.27
C GLY A 278 7.65 -5.11 22.79
N GLY A 279 7.33 -3.87 22.42
CA GLY A 279 6.97 -3.46 21.06
C GLY A 279 8.16 -3.20 20.12
N ARG A 280 9.39 -3.30 20.61
CA ARG A 280 10.62 -3.00 19.87
C ARG A 280 11.35 -4.28 19.51
N LEU A 281 11.79 -4.39 18.25
CA LEU A 281 12.79 -5.38 17.85
C LEU A 281 14.17 -4.73 17.81
N ILE A 282 15.17 -5.40 18.38
CA ILE A 282 16.57 -4.98 18.34
C ILE A 282 17.31 -5.95 17.42
N ALA A 283 17.73 -5.48 16.26
CA ALA A 283 18.44 -6.27 15.25
C ALA A 283 19.90 -5.81 15.15
N ASN A 284 20.83 -6.69 15.55
CA ASN A 284 22.26 -6.42 15.57
C ASN A 284 22.95 -7.09 14.40
N PHE A 285 23.70 -6.33 13.62
CA PHE A 285 24.40 -6.75 12.42
C PHE A 285 25.92 -6.63 12.59
N ASP A 286 26.67 -7.34 11.75
CA ASP A 286 28.13 -7.23 11.69
C ASP A 286 28.59 -5.92 11.03
N ARG A 287 27.79 -5.39 10.11
CA ARG A 287 27.98 -4.14 9.38
C ARG A 287 26.66 -3.41 9.18
N ARG A 288 26.71 -2.16 8.71
CA ARG A 288 25.50 -1.40 8.37
C ARG A 288 24.71 -2.16 7.30
N PRO A 289 23.43 -2.52 7.52
CA PRO A 289 22.62 -3.26 6.54
C PRO A 289 21.98 -2.31 5.53
N ALA A 290 22.77 -1.37 5.01
CA ALA A 290 22.37 -0.36 4.05
C ALA A 290 23.60 0.18 3.31
N TRP A 291 23.41 0.68 2.09
CA TRP A 291 24.51 1.25 1.30
C TRP A 291 24.98 2.60 1.87
N PRO A 292 26.26 2.97 1.72
CA PRO A 292 26.76 4.26 2.18
C PRO A 292 25.97 5.43 1.60
N GLY A 293 25.46 6.31 2.47
CA GLY A 293 24.66 7.47 2.08
C GLY A 293 23.19 7.17 1.73
N ASP A 294 22.75 5.90 1.82
CA ASP A 294 21.38 5.49 1.52
C ASP A 294 20.77 4.71 2.70
N ASP A 295 19.93 5.38 3.48
CA ASP A 295 19.26 4.78 4.64
C ASP A 295 18.06 3.91 4.29
N ARG A 296 17.70 3.76 3.00
CA ARG A 296 16.53 2.99 2.60
C ARG A 296 16.65 1.50 2.95
N GLY A 297 17.86 0.96 3.05
CA GLY A 297 18.11 -0.37 3.60
C GLY A 297 17.57 -0.52 5.04
N LEU A 298 17.76 0.51 5.88
CA LEU A 298 17.23 0.52 7.24
C LEU A 298 15.71 0.65 7.24
N TYR A 299 15.14 1.43 6.31
CA TYR A 299 13.70 1.58 6.18
C TYR A 299 12.99 0.28 5.76
N VAL A 300 13.53 -0.49 4.82
CA VAL A 300 12.88 -1.76 4.41
C VAL A 300 12.93 -2.82 5.50
N ILE A 301 13.97 -2.81 6.35
CA ILE A 301 14.02 -3.64 7.56
C ILE A 301 12.88 -3.24 8.52
N ALA A 302 12.76 -1.94 8.82
CA ALA A 302 11.71 -1.44 9.69
C ALA A 302 10.29 -1.72 9.13
N LEU A 303 10.07 -1.49 7.84
CA LEU A 303 8.80 -1.79 7.17
C LEU A 303 8.44 -3.28 7.27
N SER A 304 9.39 -4.18 7.02
CA SER A 304 9.11 -5.63 7.04
C SER A 304 8.93 -6.17 8.45
N LEU A 305 9.75 -5.73 9.41
CA LEU A 305 9.65 -6.22 10.79
C LEU A 305 8.44 -5.68 11.53
N THR A 306 7.94 -4.48 11.16
CA THR A 306 6.69 -3.93 11.72
C THR A 306 5.43 -4.57 11.14
N GLU A 307 5.53 -5.48 10.17
CA GLU A 307 4.43 -6.38 9.79
C GLU A 307 4.20 -7.48 10.83
N LEU A 308 5.19 -7.74 11.68
CA LEU A 308 5.10 -8.77 12.70
C LEU A 308 4.20 -8.30 13.86
N SER A 309 3.36 -9.22 14.34
CA SER A 309 2.38 -8.91 15.38
C SER A 309 3.02 -8.33 16.65
N GLY A 310 2.53 -7.16 17.05
CA GLY A 310 2.98 -6.40 18.22
C GLY A 310 4.37 -5.77 18.09
N VAL A 311 4.94 -5.65 16.87
CA VAL A 311 6.15 -4.88 16.62
C VAL A 311 5.76 -3.50 16.10
N HIS A 312 6.26 -2.46 16.77
CA HIS A 312 5.93 -1.05 16.48
C HIS A 312 7.12 -0.28 15.93
N GLU A 313 8.34 -0.66 16.35
CA GLU A 313 9.59 -0.02 15.94
C GLU A 313 10.76 -0.99 15.98
N VAL A 314 11.85 -0.61 15.32
CA VAL A 314 13.07 -1.42 15.21
C VAL A 314 14.28 -0.59 15.59
N GLN A 315 15.05 -1.04 16.57
CA GLN A 315 16.41 -0.55 16.82
C GLN A 315 17.38 -1.37 15.98
N ILE A 316 18.23 -0.70 15.21
CA ILE A 316 19.31 -1.36 14.47
C ILE A 316 20.63 -1.14 15.21
N GLN A 317 21.43 -2.19 15.30
CA GLN A 317 22.75 -2.18 15.90
C GLN A 317 23.79 -2.69 14.91
N VAL A 318 25.01 -2.16 15.00
CA VAL A 318 26.20 -2.70 14.34
C VAL A 318 27.22 -3.01 15.41
N ASN A 319 27.58 -4.29 15.56
CA ASN A 319 28.46 -4.77 16.62
C ASN A 319 28.03 -4.23 18.00
N SER A 320 26.73 -4.33 18.30
CA SER A 320 26.08 -3.86 19.53
C SER A 320 26.04 -2.33 19.73
N THR A 321 26.44 -1.55 18.73
CA THR A 321 26.33 -0.08 18.75
C THR A 321 25.07 0.36 18.01
N ASP A 322 24.22 1.15 18.67
CA ASP A 322 22.99 1.67 18.07
C ASP A 322 23.26 2.58 16.87
N ILE A 323 22.57 2.31 15.77
CA ILE A 323 22.55 3.15 14.58
C ILE A 323 21.11 3.40 14.15
N GLY A 324 20.95 4.46 13.37
CA GLY A 324 19.68 4.83 12.78
C GLY A 324 19.87 5.61 11.49
N VAL A 325 18.79 6.30 11.14
CA VAL A 325 18.63 7.08 9.93
C VAL A 325 19.28 8.46 10.12
N GLY A 326 19.83 9.02 9.04
CA GLY A 326 20.39 10.37 9.02
C GLY A 326 21.61 10.54 9.92
N GLY A 327 22.32 9.45 10.23
CA GLY A 327 23.42 9.44 11.19
C GLY A 327 22.99 9.45 12.67
N GLY A 328 21.69 9.35 12.95
CA GLY A 328 21.19 9.16 14.32
C GLY A 328 21.44 7.75 14.85
N SER A 329 21.05 7.50 16.10
CA SER A 329 21.11 6.20 16.77
C SER A 329 19.75 5.69 17.28
N GLY A 330 18.68 6.48 17.10
CA GLY A 330 17.35 6.13 17.62
C GLY A 330 16.65 5.01 16.85
N PRO A 331 15.60 4.41 17.46
CA PRO A 331 14.79 3.39 16.82
C PRO A 331 14.02 3.95 15.62
N ILE A 332 13.72 3.06 14.68
CA ILE A 332 13.04 3.36 13.42
C ILE A 332 11.61 2.83 13.51
N ALA A 333 10.65 3.74 13.60
CA ALA A 333 9.23 3.42 13.49
C ALA A 333 8.81 3.23 12.03
N ARG A 334 7.67 2.56 11.83
CA ARG A 334 7.08 2.35 10.50
C ARG A 334 6.76 3.70 9.83
N ARG A 335 7.25 3.89 8.61
CA ARG A 335 6.92 5.06 7.78
C ARG A 335 5.73 4.79 6.87
N THR A 336 5.07 5.88 6.46
CA THR A 336 4.05 5.83 5.41
C THR A 336 4.67 5.33 4.10
N LEU A 337 4.07 4.28 3.55
CA LEU A 337 4.55 3.65 2.32
C LEU A 337 4.08 4.44 1.10
N ASN A 338 5.01 4.90 0.26
CA ASN A 338 4.74 5.65 -0.98
C ASN A 338 3.64 6.72 -0.79
N PRO A 339 3.88 7.76 0.03
CA PRO A 339 2.87 8.77 0.33
C PRO A 339 2.50 9.56 -0.93
N ASP A 340 1.22 9.86 -1.09
CA ASP A 340 0.70 10.77 -2.12
C ASP A 340 -0.13 11.86 -1.45
N ASN A 341 0.22 13.12 -1.66
CA ASN A 341 -0.44 14.26 -1.02
C ASN A 341 -0.77 15.34 -2.06
N PRO A 342 -1.66 15.04 -3.02
CA PRO A 342 -1.95 15.94 -4.14
C PRO A 342 -2.57 17.26 -3.69
N SER A 343 -3.22 17.28 -2.53
CA SER A 343 -3.88 18.47 -1.97
C SER A 343 -3.00 19.25 -1.00
N GLY A 344 -1.72 18.88 -0.83
CA GLY A 344 -0.77 19.61 0.03
C GLY A 344 -1.21 19.68 1.50
N LEU A 345 -1.89 18.65 2.00
CA LEU A 345 -2.44 18.62 3.35
C LEU A 345 -1.34 18.44 4.40
N SER A 346 -1.61 18.88 5.63
CA SER A 346 -0.70 18.64 6.76
C SER A 346 -0.66 17.16 7.12
N GLU A 347 0.53 16.56 7.10
CA GLU A 347 0.77 15.16 7.48
C GLU A 347 0.72 14.92 9.00
N ARG A 348 0.52 15.98 9.80
CA ARG A 348 0.47 15.88 11.26
C ARG A 348 -0.78 15.14 11.70
N PHE A 349 -0.67 14.15 12.57
CA PHE A 349 -1.78 13.26 12.95
C PHE A 349 -2.97 13.95 13.66
N ASP A 350 -2.80 15.18 14.14
CA ASP A 350 -3.85 16.02 14.72
C ASP A 350 -4.60 16.88 13.68
N SER A 351 -4.22 16.81 12.39
CA SER A 351 -4.65 17.76 11.35
C SER A 351 -6.03 17.50 10.74
N GLY A 352 -6.77 16.49 11.22
CA GLY A 352 -8.04 16.11 10.58
C GLY A 352 -7.86 15.51 9.19
N THR A 353 -6.76 14.80 8.97
CA THR A 353 -6.46 14.06 7.72
C THR A 353 -6.47 12.54 7.95
N ARG A 354 -6.44 11.78 6.86
CA ARG A 354 -6.36 10.31 6.89
C ARG A 354 -5.63 9.77 5.67
N PHE A 355 -4.85 8.73 5.88
CA PHE A 355 -4.19 7.95 4.84
C PHE A 355 -5.08 6.82 4.29
N LEU A 356 -5.17 6.72 2.96
CA LEU A 356 -5.91 5.68 2.24
C LEU A 356 -4.93 4.76 1.49
N PRO A 357 -5.04 3.42 1.64
CA PRO A 357 -4.25 2.47 0.89
C PRO A 357 -4.85 2.22 -0.50
N LEU A 358 -4.12 2.59 -1.55
CA LEU A 358 -4.54 2.43 -2.94
C LEU A 358 -3.55 1.50 -3.65
N TYR A 359 -4.05 0.50 -4.39
CA TYR A 359 -3.20 -0.44 -5.11
C TYR A 359 -3.25 -0.22 -6.62
N PHE A 360 -2.08 0.02 -7.20
CA PHE A 360 -1.87 0.23 -8.64
C PHE A 360 -0.84 -0.77 -9.18
N LEU A 361 -0.69 -0.83 -10.50
CA LEU A 361 0.28 -1.72 -11.14
C LEU A 361 1.52 -0.97 -11.62
N SER A 362 2.68 -1.59 -11.48
CA SER A 362 3.94 -1.18 -12.10
C SER A 362 4.64 -2.42 -12.65
N ASN A 363 4.77 -2.54 -13.98
CA ASN A 363 5.42 -3.68 -14.63
C ASN A 363 4.93 -5.06 -14.14
N GLY A 364 3.61 -5.19 -13.90
CA GLY A 364 2.99 -6.42 -13.39
C GLY A 364 3.03 -6.61 -11.87
N LEU A 365 3.69 -5.73 -11.13
CA LEU A 365 3.75 -5.72 -9.67
C LEU A 365 2.69 -4.80 -9.08
N TRP A 366 2.03 -5.26 -8.01
CA TRP A 366 1.12 -4.46 -7.20
C TRP A 366 1.90 -3.53 -6.28
N VAL A 367 1.69 -2.22 -6.44
CA VAL A 367 2.32 -1.19 -5.63
C VAL A 367 1.23 -0.48 -4.82
N ARG A 368 1.46 -0.39 -3.51
CA ARG A 368 0.60 0.38 -2.63
C ARG A 368 1.06 1.84 -2.61
N ILE A 369 0.14 2.75 -2.94
CA ILE A 369 0.24 4.18 -2.69
C ILE A 369 -0.59 4.52 -1.46
N THR A 370 -0.08 5.41 -0.62
CA THR A 370 -0.79 5.85 0.57
C THR A 370 -1.23 7.31 0.42
N ARG A 371 -2.44 7.52 -0.08
CA ARG A 371 -2.97 8.86 -0.37
C ARG A 371 -3.48 9.54 0.89
N LEU A 372 -3.05 10.76 1.14
CA LEU A 372 -3.55 11.62 2.21
C LEU A 372 -4.78 12.38 1.74
N ILE A 373 -5.86 12.31 2.51
CA ILE A 373 -7.11 13.03 2.26
C ILE A 373 -7.58 13.74 3.54
N PRO A 374 -8.55 14.67 3.45
CA PRO A 374 -9.28 15.14 4.63
C PRO A 374 -9.99 13.97 5.33
N ARG A 375 -10.11 14.03 6.65
CA ARG A 375 -10.80 13.01 7.43
C ARG A 375 -12.26 12.91 6.97
N THR A 376 -12.73 11.67 6.91
CA THR A 376 -14.09 11.33 6.51
C THR A 376 -14.58 10.14 7.30
N ASP A 377 -15.89 10.08 7.53
CA ASP A 377 -16.55 8.96 8.20
C ASP A 377 -16.74 7.78 7.24
N ASN A 378 -16.88 8.03 5.94
CA ASN A 378 -17.00 6.98 4.93
C ASN A 378 -15.65 6.65 4.28
N VAL A 379 -14.77 6.06 5.09
CA VAL A 379 -13.40 5.69 4.68
C VAL A 379 -13.40 4.73 3.50
N ALA A 380 -14.36 3.80 3.44
CA ALA A 380 -14.45 2.81 2.37
C ALA A 380 -14.79 3.45 1.02
N MET A 381 -15.82 4.29 0.97
CA MET A 381 -16.18 5.02 -0.25
C MET A 381 -15.08 5.99 -0.66
N ALA A 382 -14.43 6.67 0.29
CA ALA A 382 -13.30 7.54 0.00
C ALA A 382 -12.10 6.78 -0.59
N THR A 383 -11.83 5.56 -0.11
CA THR A 383 -10.80 4.68 -0.68
C THR A 383 -11.14 4.29 -2.11
N LEU A 384 -12.39 3.92 -2.38
CA LEU A 384 -12.83 3.58 -3.73
C LEU A 384 -12.70 4.79 -4.67
N ASN A 385 -13.23 5.95 -4.28
CA ASN A 385 -13.16 7.16 -5.11
C ASN A 385 -11.71 7.57 -5.36
N ALA A 386 -10.87 7.59 -4.33
CA ALA A 386 -9.45 7.91 -4.49
C ALA A 386 -8.73 6.91 -5.42
N LEU A 387 -9.09 5.63 -5.39
CA LEU A 387 -8.55 4.65 -6.34
C LEU A 387 -9.00 4.95 -7.78
N LEU A 388 -10.27 5.32 -7.97
CA LEU A 388 -10.85 5.68 -9.27
C LEU A 388 -10.28 6.98 -9.85
N ASP A 389 -9.89 7.94 -8.99
CA ASP A 389 -9.15 9.15 -9.38
C ASP A 389 -7.75 8.83 -9.96
N GLY A 390 -7.26 7.61 -9.72
CA GLY A 390 -6.03 7.11 -10.28
C GLY A 390 -4.80 7.41 -9.41
N PRO A 391 -3.59 7.20 -9.96
CA PRO A 391 -2.34 7.16 -9.19
C PRO A 391 -1.78 8.53 -8.76
N GLY A 392 -2.41 9.63 -9.17
CA GLY A 392 -2.00 10.98 -8.78
C GLY A 392 -0.58 11.31 -9.27
N SER A 393 0.28 11.79 -8.35
CA SER A 393 1.66 12.19 -8.66
C SER A 393 2.56 11.06 -9.19
N TYR A 394 2.10 9.80 -9.08
CA TYR A 394 2.82 8.63 -9.56
C TYR A 394 2.40 8.15 -10.95
N GLY A 395 1.52 8.87 -11.66
CA GLY A 395 0.95 8.46 -12.94
C GLY A 395 1.96 8.12 -14.05
N ASP A 396 3.18 8.66 -13.97
CA ASP A 396 4.25 8.35 -14.92
C ASP A 396 4.98 7.03 -14.63
N ARG A 397 4.70 6.39 -13.48
CA ARG A 397 5.43 5.20 -12.97
C ARG A 397 4.54 4.00 -12.70
N ILE A 398 3.28 4.26 -12.37
CA ILE A 398 2.28 3.24 -12.07
C ILE A 398 0.99 3.58 -12.80
N TYR A 399 0.19 2.56 -13.12
CA TYR A 399 -1.05 2.75 -13.85
C TYR A 399 -2.25 2.12 -13.12
N SER A 400 -3.43 2.66 -13.41
CA SER A 400 -4.70 2.09 -12.97
C SER A 400 -5.10 0.93 -13.89
N ALA A 401 -5.45 -0.21 -13.30
CA ALA A 401 -6.08 -1.30 -14.03
C ALA A 401 -7.57 -1.01 -14.32
N ILE A 402 -8.14 0.02 -13.68
CA ILE A 402 -9.54 0.40 -13.80
C ILE A 402 -9.68 1.43 -14.93
N PRO A 403 -10.61 1.23 -15.88
CA PRO A 403 -10.85 2.17 -16.97
C PRO A 403 -11.17 3.59 -16.49
N SER A 404 -10.62 4.59 -17.19
CA SER A 404 -10.94 6.00 -16.98
C SER A 404 -12.44 6.26 -17.14
N GLY A 405 -12.99 7.15 -16.30
CA GLY A 405 -14.42 7.48 -16.32
C GLY A 405 -15.30 6.50 -15.54
N THR A 406 -14.73 5.43 -15.00
CA THR A 406 -15.43 4.58 -14.01
C THR A 406 -15.73 5.41 -12.76
N GLN A 407 -16.97 5.36 -12.30
CA GLN A 407 -17.43 6.03 -11.08
C GLN A 407 -18.07 5.01 -10.14
N ALA A 408 -18.04 5.30 -8.85
CA ALA A 408 -18.76 4.52 -7.86
C ALA A 408 -20.22 4.99 -7.80
N ARG A 409 -21.16 4.09 -8.06
CA ARG A 409 -22.60 4.32 -7.87
C ARG A 409 -23.00 4.06 -6.42
N GLY A 410 -22.35 3.09 -5.77
CA GLY A 410 -22.62 2.76 -4.39
C GLY A 410 -21.59 1.79 -3.80
N LEU A 411 -21.49 1.81 -2.48
CA LEU A 411 -20.70 0.87 -1.70
C LEU A 411 -21.49 0.51 -0.44
N ASN A 412 -21.87 -0.76 -0.31
CA ASN A 412 -22.69 -1.23 0.79
C ASN A 412 -21.98 -2.38 1.52
N GLY A 413 -21.70 -2.17 2.80
CA GLY A 413 -21.03 -3.13 3.67
C GLY A 413 -22.03 -3.97 4.47
N ASP A 414 -21.79 -5.27 4.54
CA ASP A 414 -22.49 -6.22 5.40
C ASP A 414 -21.47 -7.10 6.12
N GLY A 415 -21.20 -6.78 7.39
CA GLY A 415 -20.09 -7.37 8.15
C GLY A 415 -18.75 -7.18 7.42
N GLN A 416 -18.04 -8.29 7.17
CA GLN A 416 -16.76 -8.28 6.43
C GLN A 416 -16.92 -8.41 4.91
N ARG A 417 -18.16 -8.36 4.38
CA ARG A 417 -18.44 -8.32 2.95
C ARG A 417 -18.76 -6.89 2.54
N VAL A 418 -18.29 -6.47 1.37
CA VAL A 418 -18.69 -5.21 0.75
C VAL A 418 -19.14 -5.43 -0.68
N VAL A 419 -20.27 -4.83 -1.05
CA VAL A 419 -20.79 -4.79 -2.42
C VAL A 419 -20.43 -3.44 -3.03
N VAL A 420 -19.74 -3.46 -4.16
CA VAL A 420 -19.29 -2.29 -4.90
C VAL A 420 -20.09 -2.20 -6.20
N ASP A 421 -20.85 -1.13 -6.38
CA ASP A 421 -21.61 -0.84 -7.59
C ASP A 421 -20.92 0.27 -8.38
N LEU A 422 -20.53 -0.04 -9.61
CA LEU A 422 -19.76 0.84 -10.49
C LEU A 422 -20.56 1.24 -11.72
N THR A 423 -20.14 2.32 -12.38
CA THR A 423 -20.69 2.70 -13.68
C THR A 423 -20.15 1.81 -14.82
N GLN A 424 -20.88 1.80 -15.93
CA GLN A 424 -20.59 1.01 -17.13
C GLN A 424 -19.14 1.06 -17.67
N PRO A 425 -18.39 2.19 -17.63
CA PRO A 425 -17.01 2.24 -18.10
C PRO A 425 -16.10 1.16 -17.52
N PHE A 426 -16.39 0.67 -16.30
CA PHE A 426 -15.65 -0.44 -15.69
C PHE A 426 -15.57 -1.68 -16.59
N LEU A 427 -16.62 -1.95 -17.38
CA LEU A 427 -16.72 -3.13 -18.25
C LEU A 427 -15.68 -3.13 -19.38
N SER A 428 -15.10 -1.98 -19.70
CA SER A 428 -14.05 -1.81 -20.72
C SER A 428 -12.65 -2.17 -20.23
N ALA A 429 -12.52 -2.72 -19.01
CA ALA A 429 -11.24 -3.14 -18.45
C ALA A 429 -10.48 -4.09 -19.37
N PHE A 430 -9.30 -3.64 -19.82
CA PHE A 430 -8.40 -4.45 -20.64
C PHE A 430 -8.01 -5.74 -19.91
N ASN A 431 -7.64 -5.63 -18.63
CA ASN A 431 -7.44 -6.77 -17.75
C ASN A 431 -8.51 -6.78 -16.65
N LYS A 432 -9.59 -7.53 -16.89
CA LYS A 432 -10.73 -7.68 -16.01
C LYS A 432 -10.35 -8.10 -14.59
N GLN A 433 -9.44 -9.06 -14.44
CA GLN A 433 -9.02 -9.54 -13.13
C GLN A 433 -8.18 -8.50 -12.39
N ALA A 434 -7.30 -7.78 -13.08
CA ALA A 434 -6.55 -6.69 -12.47
C ALA A 434 -7.45 -5.54 -12.01
N ALA A 435 -8.47 -5.16 -12.80
CA ALA A 435 -9.43 -4.13 -12.40
C ALA A 435 -10.15 -4.49 -11.09
N VAL A 436 -10.57 -5.76 -10.97
CA VAL A 436 -11.16 -6.30 -9.73
C VAL A 436 -10.14 -6.33 -8.60
N ASP A 437 -8.95 -6.88 -8.84
CA ASP A 437 -7.91 -7.06 -7.83
C ASP A 437 -7.46 -5.71 -7.24
N ALA A 438 -7.38 -4.63 -8.04
CA ALA A 438 -7.05 -3.29 -7.55
C ALA A 438 -8.02 -2.80 -6.46
N ILE A 439 -9.33 -2.99 -6.68
CA ILE A 439 -10.38 -2.63 -5.73
C ILE A 439 -10.33 -3.56 -4.51
N VAL A 440 -10.19 -4.87 -4.73
CA VAL A 440 -10.08 -5.86 -3.65
C VAL A 440 -8.89 -5.57 -2.74
N TYR A 441 -7.70 -5.32 -3.29
CA TYR A 441 -6.52 -5.00 -2.50
C TYR A 441 -6.69 -3.71 -1.70
N SER A 442 -7.30 -2.68 -2.29
CA SER A 442 -7.48 -1.39 -1.63
C SER A 442 -8.50 -1.47 -0.49
N LEU A 443 -9.69 -2.05 -0.73
CA LEU A 443 -10.74 -2.13 0.28
C LEU A 443 -10.43 -3.13 1.41
N THR A 444 -9.77 -4.25 1.10
CA THR A 444 -9.37 -5.25 2.12
C THR A 444 -8.13 -4.85 2.91
N GLU A 445 -7.45 -3.75 2.54
CA GLU A 445 -6.38 -3.16 3.36
C GLU A 445 -6.93 -2.32 4.52
N LEU A 446 -8.19 -1.88 4.43
CA LEU A 446 -8.80 -1.09 5.50
C LEU A 446 -8.88 -1.90 6.79
N ARG A 447 -8.63 -1.20 7.90
CA ARG A 447 -8.67 -1.73 9.26
C ARG A 447 -9.66 -0.92 10.10
N ASP A 448 -10.33 -1.60 11.03
CA ASP A 448 -11.12 -0.95 12.07
C ASP A 448 -10.23 -0.43 13.22
N SER A 449 -10.85 0.12 14.26
CA SER A 449 -10.14 0.63 15.44
C SER A 449 -9.43 -0.43 16.27
N SER A 450 -9.81 -1.71 16.15
CA SER A 450 -9.13 -2.84 16.80
C SER A 450 -7.91 -3.33 16.02
N GLY A 451 -7.75 -2.86 14.77
CA GLY A 451 -6.72 -3.32 13.85
C GLY A 451 -7.13 -4.55 13.03
N ALA A 452 -8.37 -5.02 13.15
CA ALA A 452 -8.90 -6.11 12.31
C ALA A 452 -9.27 -5.59 10.92
N ARG A 453 -9.30 -6.49 9.92
CA ARG A 453 -9.71 -6.13 8.54
C ARG A 453 -11.18 -5.74 8.53
N LEU A 454 -11.47 -4.56 7.99
CA LEU A 454 -12.84 -4.09 7.83
C LEU A 454 -13.60 -4.98 6.84
N TYR A 455 -12.96 -5.33 5.72
CA TYR A 455 -13.51 -6.23 4.71
C TYR A 455 -12.54 -7.35 4.37
N THR A 456 -13.08 -8.55 4.17
CA THR A 456 -12.35 -9.74 3.70
C THR A 456 -12.88 -10.24 2.35
N ARG A 457 -14.10 -9.83 1.97
CA ARG A 457 -14.81 -10.27 0.78
C ARG A 457 -15.41 -9.07 0.05
N VAL A 458 -15.22 -9.01 -1.26
CA VAL A 458 -15.74 -7.93 -2.13
C VAL A 458 -16.59 -8.53 -3.23
N GLU A 459 -17.75 -7.97 -3.48
CA GLU A 459 -18.64 -8.33 -4.57
C GLU A 459 -18.88 -7.12 -5.47
N PHE A 460 -19.11 -7.37 -6.76
CA PHE A 460 -19.17 -6.32 -7.77
C PHE A 460 -20.49 -6.33 -8.52
N LEU A 461 -21.07 -5.13 -8.64
CA LEU A 461 -22.16 -4.80 -9.52
C LEU A 461 -21.69 -3.74 -10.53
N VAL A 462 -22.29 -3.75 -11.71
CA VAL A 462 -22.18 -2.66 -12.68
C VAL A 462 -23.59 -2.27 -13.11
N GLU A 463 -23.94 -1.00 -12.94
CA GLU A 463 -25.30 -0.51 -13.15
C GLU A 463 -26.36 -1.34 -12.40
N GLY A 464 -26.03 -1.76 -11.16
CA GLY A 464 -26.91 -2.57 -10.30
C GLY A 464 -27.03 -4.04 -10.70
N ARG A 465 -26.33 -4.50 -11.75
CA ARG A 465 -26.35 -5.89 -12.21
C ARG A 465 -25.06 -6.62 -11.87
N LYS A 466 -25.14 -7.94 -11.69
CA LYS A 466 -23.96 -8.76 -11.36
C LYS A 466 -22.89 -8.64 -12.45
N LEU A 467 -21.63 -8.56 -12.03
CA LEU A 467 -20.49 -8.52 -12.96
C LEU A 467 -20.44 -9.75 -13.89
N SER A 468 -20.93 -10.90 -13.42
CA SER A 468 -21.04 -12.14 -14.20
C SER A 468 -21.94 -12.05 -15.42
N ASP A 469 -22.95 -11.18 -15.40
CA ASP A 469 -23.83 -10.95 -16.55
C ASP A 469 -23.05 -10.41 -17.75
N TYR A 470 -21.94 -9.72 -17.48
CA TYR A 470 -21.11 -9.07 -18.49
C TYR A 470 -19.82 -9.84 -18.79
N TRP A 471 -19.18 -10.39 -17.76
CA TRP A 471 -17.86 -11.01 -17.87
C TRP A 471 -17.85 -12.53 -17.73
N GLY A 472 -19.03 -13.15 -17.57
CA GLY A 472 -19.20 -14.59 -17.47
C GLY A 472 -19.14 -15.14 -16.04
N ALA A 473 -19.47 -16.43 -15.89
CA ALA A 473 -19.67 -17.09 -14.60
C ALA A 473 -18.45 -17.05 -13.65
N THR A 474 -17.23 -16.88 -14.16
CA THR A 474 -16.03 -16.75 -13.31
C THR A 474 -16.04 -15.52 -12.41
N PHE A 475 -16.89 -14.54 -12.74
CA PHE A 475 -17.11 -13.32 -11.96
C PHE A 475 -18.39 -13.36 -11.11
N ASP A 476 -19.10 -14.50 -11.05
CA ASP A 476 -20.25 -14.70 -10.14
C ASP A 476 -19.75 -15.21 -8.78
N ARG A 477 -18.89 -14.42 -8.13
CA ARG A 477 -18.29 -14.78 -6.84
C ARG A 477 -17.95 -13.57 -6.00
N GLN A 478 -17.76 -13.84 -4.72
CA GLN A 478 -17.09 -12.91 -3.81
C GLN A 478 -15.58 -13.06 -3.98
N PHE A 479 -14.90 -11.94 -4.14
CA PHE A 479 -13.46 -11.86 -4.31
C PHE A 479 -12.79 -11.63 -2.98
N THR A 480 -11.72 -12.39 -2.73
CA THR A 480 -10.89 -12.28 -1.53
C THR A 480 -9.51 -11.78 -1.89
N ARG A 481 -8.85 -11.15 -0.93
CA ARG A 481 -7.47 -10.69 -1.07
C ARG A 481 -6.53 -11.87 -1.37
N LYS A 482 -5.73 -11.76 -2.44
CA LYS A 482 -4.64 -12.70 -2.76
C LYS A 482 -3.34 -12.29 -2.07
N ALA A 483 -2.31 -13.12 -2.16
CA ALA A 483 -0.95 -12.70 -1.84
C ALA A 483 -0.54 -11.54 -2.77
N LEU A 484 0.13 -10.52 -2.23
CA LEU A 484 0.69 -9.44 -3.03
C LEU A 484 2.05 -9.88 -3.56
N ASN A 485 2.26 -9.78 -4.87
CA ASN A 485 3.54 -10.07 -5.53
C ASN A 485 4.21 -11.33 -4.95
N PRO A 486 3.54 -12.50 -5.01
CA PRO A 486 4.02 -13.70 -4.34
C PRO A 486 5.39 -14.12 -4.87
N GLU A 487 6.27 -14.54 -3.96
CA GLU A 487 7.57 -15.15 -4.22
C GLU A 487 7.63 -16.57 -3.70
#